data_AF-A0A7W7NZ65-F1
#
_entry.id   AF-A0A7W7NZ65-F1
#
_cell.length_a   1.000
_cell.length_b   1.000
_cell.length_c   1.000
_cell.angle_alpha   90.00
_cell.angle_beta   90.00
_cell.angle_gamma   90.00
#
_symmetry.space_group_name_H-M   'P 1'
#
loop_
_entity.id
_entity.type
_entity.pdbx_description
1 polymer ?
#
loop_
_entity_poly.entity_id
_entity_poly.type
_entity_poly.pdbx_seq_one_letter_code
_entity_poly.pdbx_strand_id
1 'polypeptide(L)'
;MPLPLILTTVAIIPAGETFTCTPTEVYEGDGPVWCTDGPRIRLAGIAACEMDGTCRSNQPCPAVAAQRSHGALVKLVGVPIGRRPESHVLV
;
A
#
# COMPACT_ATOMS: atom_id res chain seq x y z
N MET A 1 4.12 -14.19 -39.97
CA MET A 1 3.03 -13.50 -39.23
C MET A 1 3.72 -12.63 -38.18
N PRO A 2 3.69 -11.28 -38.27
CA PRO A 2 4.38 -10.45 -37.30
C PRO A 2 3.63 -10.48 -35.97
N LEU A 3 4.38 -10.61 -34.86
CA LEU A 3 3.86 -10.64 -33.51
C LEU A 3 3.37 -9.22 -33.12
N PRO A 4 2.13 -9.02 -32.68
CA PRO A 4 1.63 -7.70 -32.33
C PRO A 4 2.34 -7.19 -31.06
N LEU A 5 2.96 -6.01 -31.16
CA LEU A 5 3.55 -5.32 -30.04
C LEU A 5 2.45 -4.56 -29.29
N ILE A 6 2.06 -5.06 -28.11
CA ILE A 6 1.10 -4.37 -27.24
C ILE A 6 1.86 -3.32 -26.42
N LEU A 7 1.63 -2.03 -26.69
CA LEU A 7 2.13 -0.96 -25.84
C LEU A 7 1.22 -0.80 -24.62
N THR A 8 1.71 -1.17 -23.43
CA THR A 8 1.06 -0.85 -22.16
C THR A 8 1.46 0.56 -21.73
N THR A 9 0.50 1.48 -21.65
CA THR A 9 0.71 2.82 -21.10
C THR A 9 0.81 2.74 -19.58
N VAL A 10 1.96 3.11 -19.00
CA VAL A 10 2.11 3.24 -17.54
C VAL A 10 1.61 4.62 -17.14
N ALA A 11 0.65 4.69 -16.21
CA ALA A 11 0.22 5.96 -15.64
C ALA A 11 1.35 6.55 -14.79
N ILE A 12 1.89 7.71 -15.21
CA ILE A 12 2.87 8.48 -14.45
C ILE A 12 2.15 9.67 -13.84
N ILE A 13 2.19 9.80 -12.52
CA ILE A 13 1.65 10.96 -11.80
C ILE A 13 2.84 11.86 -11.43
N PRO A 14 2.92 13.08 -11.96
CA PRO A 14 3.99 14.03 -11.62
C PRO A 14 4.02 14.35 -10.12
N ALA A 15 5.22 14.64 -9.60
CA ALA A 15 5.37 15.02 -8.21
C ALA A 15 4.62 16.34 -7.91
N GLY A 16 3.88 16.36 -6.80
CA GLY A 16 3.09 17.52 -6.38
C GLY A 16 1.68 17.57 -6.98
N GLU A 17 1.34 16.68 -7.91
CA GLU A 17 -0.03 16.56 -8.40
C GLU A 17 -0.90 15.73 -7.46
N THR A 18 -2.18 16.10 -7.40
CA THR A 18 -3.20 15.31 -6.72
C THR A 18 -3.84 14.35 -7.71
N PHE A 19 -4.10 13.13 -7.29
CA PHE A 19 -4.76 12.11 -8.08
C PHE A 19 -5.80 11.37 -7.25
N THR A 20 -6.75 10.73 -7.91
CA THR A 20 -7.74 9.86 -7.25
C THR A 20 -7.17 8.46 -7.18
N CYS A 21 -7.28 7.83 -6.01
CA CYS A 21 -6.93 6.42 -5.79
C CYS A 21 -8.17 5.69 -5.29
N THR A 22 -8.58 4.64 -5.99
CA THR A 22 -9.55 3.67 -5.49
C THR A 22 -8.78 2.51 -4.86
N PRO A 23 -8.74 2.40 -3.52
CA PRO A 23 -7.93 1.40 -2.82
C PRO A 23 -8.40 -0.03 -3.12
N THR A 24 -7.47 -0.98 -3.21
CA THR A 24 -7.76 -2.40 -3.41
C THR A 24 -7.07 -3.29 -2.36
N GLU A 25 -5.86 -2.91 -1.93
CA GLU A 25 -5.09 -3.69 -0.97
C GLU A 25 -4.29 -2.78 -0.01
N VAL A 26 -4.09 -3.24 1.22
CA VAL A 26 -3.25 -2.59 2.23
C VAL A 26 -2.23 -3.58 2.79
N TYR A 27 -0.94 -3.22 2.71
CA TYR A 27 0.18 -4.07 3.09
C TYR A 27 0.58 -3.94 4.57
N GLU A 28 1.11 -2.79 5.00
CA GLU A 28 1.50 -2.48 6.39
C GLU A 28 0.74 -1.26 6.93
N GLY A 29 1.07 -0.82 8.15
CA GLY A 29 0.46 0.33 8.82
C GLY A 29 0.79 1.71 8.24
N ASP A 30 1.80 1.81 7.37
CA ASP A 30 2.16 3.03 6.62
C ASP A 30 2.07 2.82 5.10
N GLY A 31 1.61 1.64 4.66
CA GLY A 31 1.39 1.26 3.27
C GLY A 31 2.30 0.11 2.78
N PRO A 32 2.45 -0.08 1.46
CA PRO A 32 1.70 0.61 0.43
C PRO A 32 0.19 0.33 0.49
N VAL A 33 -0.62 1.36 0.19
CA VAL A 33 -2.00 1.23 -0.27
C VAL A 33 -1.97 1.09 -1.79
N TRP A 34 -2.56 0.03 -2.32
CA TRP A 34 -2.62 -0.23 -3.75
C TRP A 34 -3.88 0.40 -4.33
N CYS A 35 -3.73 1.08 -5.47
CA CYS A 35 -4.83 1.69 -6.20
C CYS A 35 -5.20 0.83 -7.42
N THR A 36 -6.48 0.84 -7.79
CA THR A 36 -6.99 0.15 -8.99
C THR A 36 -6.22 0.56 -10.26
N ASP A 37 -5.84 1.83 -10.38
CA ASP A 37 -5.15 2.38 -11.55
C ASP A 37 -3.63 2.12 -11.55
N GLY A 38 -3.10 1.40 -10.55
CA GLY A 38 -1.70 0.99 -10.48
C GLY A 38 -0.82 1.66 -9.42
N PRO A 39 -1.02 2.93 -9.00
CA PRO A 39 -0.18 3.53 -7.96
C PRO A 39 -0.13 2.74 -6.66
N ARG A 40 1.04 2.76 -6.01
CA ARG A 40 1.27 2.16 -4.68
C ARG A 40 1.71 3.26 -3.72
N ILE A 41 0.84 3.64 -2.80
CA ILE A 41 0.99 4.82 -1.95
C ILE A 41 1.56 4.43 -0.59
N ARG A 42 2.75 4.95 -0.25
CA ARG A 42 3.28 4.91 1.13
C ARG A 42 3.13 6.27 1.78
N LEU A 43 2.66 6.30 3.02
CA LEU A 43 2.41 7.54 3.75
C LEU A 43 3.74 8.18 4.16
N ALA A 44 3.95 9.43 3.79
CA ALA A 44 5.16 10.18 4.13
C ALA A 44 5.07 10.74 5.57
N GLY A 45 6.20 10.83 6.25
CA GLY A 45 6.30 11.49 7.57
C GLY A 45 5.84 10.64 8.76
N ILE A 46 5.48 9.38 8.54
CA ILE A 46 5.16 8.41 9.59
C ILE A 46 6.01 7.14 9.42
N ALA A 47 6.01 6.27 10.43
CA ALA A 47 6.61 4.94 10.37
C ALA A 47 5.66 3.92 11.00
N ALA A 48 5.72 2.68 10.52
CA ALA A 48 5.03 1.53 11.11
C ALA A 48 6.00 0.34 11.18
N CYS A 49 5.78 -0.55 12.14
CA CYS A 49 6.50 -1.83 12.15
C CYS A 49 6.06 -2.70 10.97
N GLU A 50 6.97 -3.55 10.48
CA GLU A 50 6.66 -4.59 9.51
C GLU A 50 5.65 -5.58 10.12
N MET A 51 4.94 -6.37 9.31
CA MET A 51 3.86 -7.23 9.79
C MET A 51 4.29 -8.34 10.76
N ASP A 52 5.58 -8.72 10.76
CA ASP A 52 6.16 -9.65 11.73
C ASP A 52 6.58 -8.97 13.05
N GLY A 53 6.33 -7.68 13.19
CA GLY A 53 6.66 -6.87 14.36
C GLY A 53 8.10 -6.36 14.37
N THR A 54 8.90 -6.67 13.35
CA THR A 54 10.27 -6.16 13.23
C THR A 54 10.28 -4.75 12.65
N CYS A 55 11.44 -4.11 12.76
CA CYS A 55 11.71 -2.79 12.21
C CYS A 55 13.05 -2.85 11.48
N ARG A 56 13.14 -2.16 10.35
CA ARG A 56 14.41 -2.03 9.62
C ARG A 56 15.40 -1.21 10.44
N SER A 57 16.68 -1.55 10.37
CA SER A 57 17.75 -0.89 11.14
C SER A 57 17.89 0.61 10.83
N ASN A 58 17.40 1.06 9.68
CA ASN A 58 17.42 2.45 9.25
C ASN A 58 16.06 3.15 9.38
N GLN A 59 15.11 2.59 10.15
CA GLN A 59 13.79 3.16 10.38
C GLN A 59 13.49 3.29 11.87
N PRO A 60 12.66 4.26 12.28
CA PRO A 60 12.08 4.28 13.62
C PRO A 60 11.32 2.98 13.90
N CYS A 61 11.28 2.58 15.17
CA CYS A 61 10.49 1.43 15.62
C CYS A 61 9.44 1.88 16.63
N PRO A 62 8.24 2.30 16.16
CA PRO A 62 7.18 2.75 17.04
C PRO A 62 6.72 1.63 17.98
N ALA A 63 6.29 1.99 19.20
CA ALA A 63 5.77 1.01 20.17
C ALA A 63 4.42 0.39 19.79
N VAL A 64 3.76 0.89 18.73
CA VAL A 64 2.47 0.37 18.28
C VAL A 64 2.66 -0.97 17.55
N ALA A 65 1.85 -1.97 17.91
CA ALA A 65 1.88 -3.27 17.23
C ALA A 65 1.51 -3.12 15.74
N ALA A 66 2.20 -3.85 14.86
CA ALA A 66 2.02 -3.80 13.41
C ALA A 66 0.57 -4.03 12.98
N GLN A 67 -0.11 -4.99 13.62
CA GLN A 67 -1.52 -5.31 13.34
C GLN A 67 -2.46 -4.15 13.70
N ARG A 68 -2.12 -3.34 14.71
CA ARG A 68 -2.93 -2.20 15.13
C ARG A 68 -2.80 -1.03 14.14
N SER A 69 -1.59 -0.70 13.71
CA SER A 69 -1.37 0.33 12.69
C SER A 69 -1.93 -0.10 11.33
N HIS A 70 -1.70 -1.34 10.92
CA HIS A 70 -2.29 -1.93 9.71
C HIS A 70 -3.82 -1.89 9.72
N GLY A 71 -4.44 -2.36 10.80
CA GLY A 71 -5.89 -2.33 10.95
C GLY A 71 -6.48 -0.92 10.98
N ALA A 72 -5.72 0.07 11.47
CA ALA A 72 -6.13 1.47 11.41
C ALA A 72 -6.10 2.00 9.97
N LEU A 73 -5.04 1.71 9.20
CA LEU A 73 -4.95 2.13 7.81
C LEU A 73 -6.03 1.47 6.95
N VAL A 74 -6.27 0.16 7.12
CA VAL A 74 -7.38 -0.57 6.46
C VAL A 74 -8.72 0.14 6.69
N LYS A 75 -9.05 0.45 7.94
CA LYS A 75 -10.32 1.13 8.29
C LYS A 75 -10.42 2.55 7.75
N LEU A 76 -9.28 3.21 7.56
CA LEU A 76 -9.24 4.57 7.02
C LEU A 76 -9.55 4.58 5.52
N VAL A 77 -9.10 3.58 4.77
CA VAL A 77 -9.16 3.59 3.30
C VAL A 77 -10.27 2.73 2.71
N GLY A 78 -10.87 1.80 3.46
CA GLY A 78 -11.96 0.97 2.94
C GLY A 78 -12.55 -0.02 3.93
N VAL A 79 -13.28 -1.02 3.40
CA VAL A 79 -13.93 -2.07 4.17
C VAL A 79 -13.22 -3.40 3.88
N PRO A 80 -12.67 -4.10 4.89
CA PRO A 80 -11.94 -5.33 4.64
C PRO A 80 -12.86 -6.42 4.05
N ILE A 81 -12.54 -6.91 2.87
CA ILE A 81 -13.29 -7.96 2.14
C ILE A 81 -12.55 -9.29 2.06
N GLY A 82 -11.28 -9.33 2.47
CA GLY A 82 -10.48 -10.56 2.44
C GLY A 82 -9.02 -10.34 2.80
N ARG A 83 -8.23 -11.41 2.71
CA ARG A 83 -6.77 -11.38 2.93
C ARG A 83 -6.04 -12.20 1.87
N ARG A 84 -4.88 -11.68 1.44
CA ARG A 84 -3.90 -12.42 0.62
C ARG A 84 -3.08 -13.37 1.51
N PRO A 85 -2.49 -14.44 0.94
CA PRO A 85 -1.54 -15.30 1.66
C PRO A 85 -0.38 -14.51 2.30
N GLU A 86 0.06 -13.43 1.66
CA GLU A 86 1.15 -12.55 2.10
C GLU A 86 0.70 -11.52 3.16
N SER A 87 -0.46 -11.74 3.79
CA SER A 87 -1.05 -10.86 4.82
C SER A 87 -1.53 -9.48 4.37
N HIS A 88 -1.61 -9.21 3.05
CA HIS A 88 -2.30 -8.02 2.58
C HIS A 88 -3.79 -8.12 2.93
N VAL A 89 -4.41 -7.03 3.35
CA VAL A 89 -5.87 -6.95 3.47
C VAL A 89 -6.43 -6.36 2.19
N LEU A 90 -7.40 -7.06 1.62
CA LEU A 90 -8.21 -6.59 0.50
C LEU A 90 -9.28 -5.65 1.05
N VAL A 91 -9.48 -4.49 0.41
CA VAL A 91 -10.46 -3.46 0.78
C VAL A 91 -11.37 -3.08 -0.37
#